data_AF-A0A7X4HVC2-F1
#
_entry.id   AF-A0A7X4HVC2-F1
#
_cell.length_a   1.000
_cell.length_b   1.000
_cell.length_c   1.000
_cell.angle_alpha   90.00
_cell.angle_beta   90.00
_cell.angle_gamma   90.00
#
_symmetry.space_group_name_H-M   'P 1'
#
loop_
_entity.id
_entity.type
_entity.pdbx_description
1 polymer ?
#
loop_
_entity_poly.entity_id
_entity_poly.type
_entity_poly.pdbx_seq_one_letter_code
_entity_poly.pdbx_strand_id
1 'polypeptide(L)' 'MPTITLNADERAALNDPLTGQGGFQTLLERLHAAVQPNGELELTDADVATIRQYRTEYGSGGWQERLDRIFARTLGPFA' A
#
# COMPACT_ATOMS: atom_id res chain seq x y z
N MET A 1 9.71 -10.98 -6.89
CA MET A 1 9.57 -9.92 -5.88
C MET A 1 9.91 -8.59 -6.52
N PRO A 2 8.92 -7.82 -6.98
CA PRO A 2 9.16 -6.45 -7.42
C PRO A 2 9.57 -5.55 -6.26
N THR A 3 10.65 -4.77 -6.46
CA THR A 3 11.04 -3.70 -5.55
C THR A 3 10.49 -2.38 -6.09
N ILE A 4 9.79 -1.64 -5.24
CA ILE A 4 9.32 -0.29 -5.56
C ILE A 4 9.97 0.71 -4.60
N THR A 5 10.21 1.93 -5.08
CA THR A 5 10.73 3.01 -4.25
C THR A 5 9.62 4.02 -4.00
N LEU A 6 9.22 4.17 -2.74
CA LEU A 6 8.24 5.16 -2.28
C LEU A 6 8.91 6.53 -2.09
N ASN A 7 8.24 7.58 -2.52
CA ASN A 7 8.64 8.96 -2.26
C ASN A 7 8.21 9.42 -0.85
N ALA A 8 8.52 10.66 -0.49
CA ALA A 8 8.21 11.19 0.85
C ALA A 8 6.70 11.23 1.15
N ASP A 9 5.86 11.59 0.17
CA ASP A 9 4.42 11.68 0.33
C ASP A 9 3.77 10.29 0.45
N GLU A 10 4.20 9.34 -0.37
CA GLU A 10 3.77 7.93 -0.34
C GLU A 10 4.14 7.27 0.99
N ARG A 11 5.35 7.56 1.50
CA ARG A 11 5.77 7.12 2.84
C ARG A 11 4.95 7.77 3.94
N ALA A 12 4.63 9.05 3.83
CA ALA A 12 3.77 9.73 4.81
C ALA A 12 2.38 9.08 4.82
N ALA A 13 1.83 8.77 3.65
CA ALA A 13 0.56 8.06 3.52
C ALA A 13 0.63 6.61 4.05
N LEU A 14 1.78 5.93 3.94
CA LEU A 14 1.99 4.62 4.56
C LEU A 14 2.05 4.72 6.09
N ASN A 15 2.69 5.77 6.63
CA ASN A 15 2.86 6.00 8.06
C ASN A 15 1.61 6.57 8.76
N ASP A 16 0.61 7.02 8.00
CA ASP A 16 -0.60 7.61 8.58
C ASP A 16 -1.29 6.62 9.56
N PRO A 17 -1.85 7.08 10.67
CA PRO A 17 -2.48 6.18 11.63
C PRO A 17 -3.60 5.36 10.96
N LEU A 18 -3.52 4.03 11.12
CA LEU A 18 -4.53 3.12 10.58
C LEU A 18 -5.72 3.07 11.53
N THR A 19 -6.86 3.60 11.09
CA THR A 19 -8.13 3.48 11.82
C THR A 19 -9.00 2.44 11.13
N GLY A 20 -9.05 1.23 11.69
CA GLY A 20 -9.82 0.10 11.15
C GLY A 20 -9.56 -1.18 11.93
N GLN A 21 -10.20 -2.28 11.52
CA GLN A 21 -9.89 -3.65 11.96
C GLN A 21 -10.04 -4.59 10.76
N GLY A 22 -9.06 -5.47 10.54
CA GLY A 22 -9.13 -6.51 9.52
C GLY A 22 -7.82 -6.75 8.77
N GLY A 23 -7.85 -7.64 7.77
CA GLY A 23 -6.68 -8.07 7.01
C GLY A 23 -5.93 -6.94 6.29
N PHE A 24 -6.60 -5.83 6.00
CA PHE A 24 -5.98 -4.64 5.41
C PHE A 24 -5.05 -3.90 6.37
N GLN A 25 -5.43 -3.77 7.65
CA GLN A 25 -4.54 -3.18 8.65
C GLN A 25 -3.29 -4.04 8.79
N THR A 26 -3.45 -5.36 8.88
CA THR A 26 -2.33 -6.30 8.93
C THR A 26 -1.43 -6.20 7.70
N LEU A 27 -2.00 -6.01 6.51
CA LEU A 27 -1.24 -5.76 5.30
C LEU A 27 -0.41 -4.47 5.42
N LEU A 28 -1.03 -3.34 5.76
CA LEU A 28 -0.32 -2.06 5.85
C LEU A 28 0.72 -2.04 6.98
N GLU A 29 0.46 -2.67 8.12
CA GLU A 29 1.46 -2.86 9.18
C GLU A 29 2.66 -3.66 8.70
N ARG A 30 2.44 -4.73 7.91
CA ARG A 30 3.52 -5.51 7.31
C ARG A 30 4.31 -4.70 6.28
N LEU A 31 3.64 -3.94 5.43
CA LEU A 31 4.28 -3.08 4.44
C LEU A 31 5.08 -1.95 5.11
N HIS A 32 4.55 -1.37 6.19
CA HIS A 32 5.26 -0.40 7.02
C HIS A 32 6.47 -1.01 7.73
N ALA A 33 6.41 -2.27 8.17
CA ALA A 33 7.55 -2.96 8.73
C ALA A 33 8.61 -3.35 7.67
N ALA A 34 8.19 -3.52 6.41
CA ALA A 34 9.05 -3.92 5.30
C ALA A 34 9.67 -2.75 4.53
N VAL A 35 9.14 -1.54 4.66
CA VAL A 35 9.71 -0.36 3.98
C VAL A 35 11.05 0.01 4.62
N GLN A 36 12.07 0.15 3.79
CA GLN A 36 13.38 0.58 4.21
C GLN A 36 13.43 2.10 4.43
N PRO A 37 14.41 2.62 5.21
CA PRO A 37 14.55 4.06 5.46
C PRO A 37 14.74 4.92 4.19
N ASN A 38 15.27 4.32 3.11
CA ASN A 38 15.44 4.94 1.80
C ASN A 38 14.15 4.95 0.95
N GLY A 39 13.07 4.35 1.44
CA GLY A 39 11.79 4.24 0.73
C GLY A 39 11.67 2.99 -0.14
N GLU A 40 12.67 2.11 -0.18
CA GLU A 40 12.54 0.84 -0.89
C GLU A 40 11.60 -0.10 -0.14
N LEU A 41 10.68 -0.68 -0.88
CA LEU A 41 9.74 -1.68 -0.40
C LEU A 41 9.77 -2.86 -1.37
N GLU A 42 10.15 -4.02 -0.84
CA GLU A 42 10.03 -5.28 -1.56
C GLU A 42 8.61 -5.82 -1.39
N LEU A 43 7.90 -5.96 -2.50
CA LEU A 43 6.60 -6.58 -2.54
C LEU A 43 6.77 -8.02 -3.04
N THR A 44 6.14 -8.97 -2.36
CA THR A 44 5.94 -10.30 -2.92
C THR A 44 4.81 -10.27 -3.95
N ASP A 45 4.78 -11.26 -4.84
CA ASP A 45 3.66 -11.38 -5.79
C ASP A 45 2.31 -11.58 -5.07
N ALA A 46 2.34 -12.17 -3.87
CA ALA A 46 1.18 -12.26 -2.99
C ALA A 46 0.74 -10.89 -2.47
N ASP A 47 1.68 -10.03 -2.05
CA ASP A 47 1.35 -8.66 -1.61
C ASP A 47 0.73 -7.85 -2.74
N VAL A 48 1.28 -7.95 -3.96
CA VAL A 48 0.72 -7.28 -5.14
C VAL A 48 -0.69 -7.79 -5.45
N ALA A 49 -0.91 -9.10 -5.39
CA ALA A 49 -2.23 -9.69 -5.58
C ALA A 49 -3.22 -9.22 -4.51
N THR A 50 -2.82 -9.19 -3.24
CA THR A 50 -3.64 -8.72 -2.13
C THR A 50 -3.94 -7.23 -2.24
N ILE A 51 -2.97 -6.38 -2.60
CA ILE A 51 -3.19 -4.94 -2.85
C ILE A 51 -4.21 -4.76 -3.98
N ARG A 52 -4.08 -5.50 -5.09
CA ARG A 52 -5.03 -5.45 -6.21
C ARG A 52 -6.42 -5.94 -5.82
N GLN A 53 -6.50 -7.00 -5.01
CA GLN A 53 -7.75 -7.54 -4.49
C GLN A 53 -8.46 -6.52 -3.60
N TYR A 54 -7.77 -5.97 -2.59
CA TYR A 54 -8.34 -4.95 -1.71
C TYR A 54 -8.81 -3.71 -2.47
N ARG A 55 -8.09 -3.35 -3.53
CA ARG A 55 -8.47 -2.24 -4.41
C ARG A 55 -9.72 -2.51 -5.26
N THR A 56 -10.06 -3.76 -5.52
CA THR A 56 -11.18 -4.15 -6.40
C THR A 56 -12.43 -4.53 -5.60
N GLU A 57 -12.28 -5.25 -4.48
CA GLU A 57 -13.40 -5.73 -3.65
C GLU A 57 -14.03 -4.64 -2.79
N TYR A 58 -13.23 -3.70 -2.29
CA TYR A 58 -13.75 -2.63 -1.48
C TYR A 58 -14.10 -1.48 -2.42
N GLY A 59 -15.40 -1.23 -2.63
CA GLY A 59 -15.90 -0.11 -3.42
C GLY A 59 -16.15 1.14 -2.57
N SER A 60 -15.63 2.30 -3.00
CA SER A 60 -15.96 3.64 -2.49
C SER A 60 -15.79 3.85 -0.97
N GLY A 61 -14.56 3.74 -0.47
CA GLY A 61 -14.22 4.12 0.91
C GLY A 61 -12.79 4.64 1.04
N GLY A 62 -12.49 5.33 2.15
CA GLY A 62 -11.23 6.08 2.32
C GLY A 62 -9.94 5.25 2.23
N TRP A 63 -10.02 3.91 2.30
CA TRP A 63 -8.86 3.01 2.14
C TRP A 63 -8.38 2.88 0.69
N GLN A 64 -9.26 3.04 -0.31
CA GLN A 64 -8.89 2.99 -1.74
C GLN A 64 -8.02 4.20 -2.08
N GLU A 65 -8.49 5.37 -1.63
CA GLU A 65 -7.75 6.63 -1.77
C GLU A 65 -6.37 6.56 -1.11
N ARG A 66 -6.26 5.86 0.02
CA ARG A 66 -4.97 5.66 0.69
C ARG A 66 -4.03 4.75 -0.11
N LEU A 67 -4.52 3.62 -0.63
CA LEU A 67 -3.71 2.76 -1.50
C LEU A 67 -3.28 3.47 -2.78
N ASP A 68 -4.16 4.28 -3.36
CA ASP A 68 -3.84 5.09 -4.53
C ASP A 68 -2.75 6.12 -4.19
N ARG A 69 -2.85 6.81 -3.05
CA ARG A 69 -1.80 7.74 -2.58
C ARG A 69 -0.45 7.07 -2.36
N ILE A 70 -0.43 5.80 -1.93
CA ILE A 70 0.84 5.07 -1.67
C ILE A 70 1.40 4.45 -2.96
N PHE A 71 0.55 3.90 -3.83
CA PHE A 71 0.98 2.99 -4.89
C PHE A 71 0.61 3.41 -6.32
N ALA A 72 -0.20 4.45 -6.56
CA ALA A 72 -0.62 4.80 -7.92
C ALA A 72 0.56 5.17 -8.85
N ARG A 73 1.66 5.70 -8.31
CA ARG A 73 2.86 5.99 -9.11
C ARG A 73 3.67 4.74 -9.43
N THR A 74 3.80 3.84 -8.46
CA THR A 74 4.71 2.69 -8.53
C THR A 74 4.06 1.47 -9.18
N LEU A 75 2.75 1.28 -8.96
CA LEU A 75 1.95 0.19 -9.53
C LEU A 75 1.03 0.66 -10.68
N GLY A 76 1.05 1.96 -11.00
CA GLY A 76 0.30 2.62 -12.07
C GLY A 76 -1.09 3.10 -11.64
N PRO A 77 -1.69 4.04 -12.40
CA PRO A 77 -3.07 4.45 -12.17
C PRO A 77 -4.00 3.26 -12.38
N PHE A 78 -5.00 3.24 -11.54
CA PHE A 78 -5.75 2.07 -11.23
C PHE A 78 -7.10 2.13 -11.94
N ALA A 79 -7.06 2.01 -13.27
CA ALA A 79 -8.24 2.01 -14.16
C ALA A 79 -9.17 0.82 -13.91
#